data_AF-A0A496UPG8-F1
#
_entry.id   AF-A0A496UPG8-F1
#
_cell.length_a   1.000
_cell.length_b   1.000
_cell.length_c   1.000
_cell.angle_alpha   90.00
_cell.angle_beta   90.00
_cell.angle_gamma   90.00
#
_symmetry.space_group_name_H-M   'P 1'
#
loop_
_entity.id
_entity.type
_entity.pdbx_description
1 polymer ?
#
loop_
_entity_poly.entity_id
_entity_poly.type
_entity_poly.pdbx_seq_one_letter_code
_entity_poly.pdbx_strand_id
1 'polypeptide(L)'
;MKRILIGICVLAMVAGLGACSRLNPEERAAEPNLTFTQLTGDDAIPATYGQLVSVTTDDSFAGWAQLWFEGEDGTITTVFVKYVNGSLRQKVLVIPRS
;
A
#
# COMPACT_ATOMS: atom_id res chain seq x y z
N MET A 1 -26.36 36.16 38.73
CA MET A 1 -25.91 34.76 38.94
C MET A 1 -26.29 33.82 37.79
N LYS A 2 -27.55 33.76 37.34
CA LYS A 2 -28.00 32.88 36.22
C LYS A 2 -27.21 33.06 34.91
N ARG A 3 -26.80 34.29 34.57
CA ARG A 3 -26.00 34.60 33.37
C ARG A 3 -24.55 34.13 33.45
N ILE A 4 -23.97 34.08 34.65
CA ILE A 4 -22.60 33.59 34.88
C ILE A 4 -22.57 32.06 34.78
N LEU A 5 -23.61 31.39 35.30
CA LEU A 5 -23.75 29.94 35.22
C LEU A 5 -23.88 29.43 33.76
N ILE A 6 -24.61 30.17 32.93
CA ILE A 6 -24.74 29.86 31.50
C ILE A 6 -23.40 30.04 30.77
N GLY A 7 -22.65 31.09 31.10
CA GLY A 7 -21.31 31.32 30.52
C GLY A 7 -20.34 30.17 30.81
N ILE A 8 -20.36 29.64 32.03
CA ILE A 8 -19.49 28.53 32.44
C ILE A 8 -19.88 27.23 31.71
N CYS A 9 -21.18 26.94 31.56
CA CYS A 9 -21.63 25.77 30.81
C CYS A 9 -21.26 25.81 29.33
N VAL A 10 -21.38 26.99 28.69
CA VAL A 10 -20.99 27.14 27.28
C VAL A 10 -19.49 26.99 27.11
N LEU A 11 -18.69 27.56 28.02
CA LEU A 11 -17.23 27.44 27.97
C LEU A 11 -16.76 26.00 28.18
N ALA A 12 -17.42 25.24 29.06
CA ALA A 12 -17.12 23.83 29.30
C ALA A 12 -17.46 22.94 28.09
N MET A 13 -18.56 23.23 27.37
CA MET A 13 -18.91 22.50 26.15
C MET A 13 -17.92 22.75 25.00
N VAL A 14 -17.45 23.99 24.83
CA VAL A 14 -16.48 24.33 23.77
C VAL A 14 -15.13 23.67 24.04
N ALA A 15 -14.71 23.56 25.30
CA ALA A 15 -13.49 22.86 25.67
C ALA A 15 -13.53 21.34 25.39
N GLY A 16 -14.71 20.71 25.52
CA GLY A 16 -14.88 19.28 25.26
C GLY A 16 -14.78 18.89 23.78
N LEU A 17 -15.11 19.80 22.86
CA LEU A 17 -15.05 19.55 21.41
C LEU A 17 -13.64 19.70 20.83
N GLY A 18 -12.72 20.37 21.53
CA GLY A 18 -11.33 20.55 21.12
C GLY A 18 -10.39 19.40 21.49
N ALA A 19 -10.80 18.47 22.37
CA ALA A 19 -10.00 17.34 22.82
C ALA A 19 -10.09 16.10 21.91
N CYS A 20 -10.92 16.15 20.86
CA CYS A 20 -10.88 15.18 19.77
C CYS A 20 -9.68 15.47 18.86
N SER A 21 -8.48 15.25 19.37
CA SER A 21 -7.32 15.02 18.53
C SER A 21 -7.68 13.89 17.58
N ARG A 22 -7.70 14.14 16.26
CA ARG A 22 -7.75 13.07 15.27
C ARG A 22 -6.67 12.06 15.68
N LEU A 23 -7.08 10.84 16.03
CA LEU A 23 -6.16 9.71 16.06
C LEU A 23 -5.59 9.65 14.65
N ASN A 24 -4.37 10.17 14.47
CA ASN A 24 -3.71 10.13 13.19
C ASN A 24 -3.39 8.66 12.95
N PRO A 25 -4.07 7.97 12.00
CA PRO A 25 -3.81 6.55 11.76
C PRO A 25 -2.41 6.31 11.18
N GLU A 26 -1.66 7.39 10.93
CA GLU A 26 -0.33 7.42 10.33
C GLU A 26 0.82 7.21 11.34
N GLU A 27 0.56 7.06 12.64
CA GLU A 27 1.54 6.42 13.56
C GLU A 27 1.53 4.88 13.39
N ARG A 28 1.31 4.40 12.17
CA ARG A 28 1.67 3.04 11.77
C ARG A 28 3.19 2.95 11.85
N ALA A 29 3.66 2.02 12.68
CA ALA A 29 5.04 1.56 12.75
C ALA A 29 5.70 1.62 11.37
N ALA A 30 6.88 2.26 11.29
CA ALA A 30 7.71 2.42 10.10
C ALA A 30 7.29 1.47 8.97
N GLU A 31 6.43 1.98 8.06
CA GLU A 31 5.84 1.11 7.04
C GLU A 31 6.98 0.49 6.23
N PRO A 32 7.03 -0.84 6.03
CA PRO A 32 7.94 -1.39 5.05
C PRO A 32 7.59 -0.69 3.73
N ASN A 33 8.54 0.08 3.18
CA ASN A 33 8.39 0.89 1.98
C ASN A 33 8.24 -0.02 0.74
N LEU A 34 7.15 -0.77 0.68
CA LEU A 34 6.76 -1.54 -0.47
C LEU A 34 6.35 -0.54 -1.55
N THR A 35 7.21 -0.41 -2.54
CA THR A 35 7.04 0.60 -3.59
C THR A 35 6.47 -0.05 -4.82
N PHE A 36 5.42 0.57 -5.38
CA PHE A 36 4.96 0.22 -6.71
C PHE A 36 5.70 1.07 -7.73
N THR A 37 6.40 0.41 -8.65
CA THR A 37 7.13 1.07 -9.74
C THR A 37 6.44 0.76 -11.06
N GLN A 38 6.59 1.67 -12.03
CA GLN A 38 6.11 1.44 -13.38
C GLN A 38 6.84 0.23 -14.00
N LEU A 39 6.11 -0.65 -14.69
CA LEU A 39 6.72 -1.70 -15.49
C LEU A 39 7.62 -1.07 -16.55
N THR A 40 8.84 -1.57 -16.71
CA THR A 40 9.75 -1.07 -17.75
C THR A 40 9.45 -1.77 -19.07
N GLY A 41 9.02 -1.01 -20.07
CA GLY A 41 8.59 -1.53 -21.38
C GLY A 41 7.09 -1.82 -21.43
N ASP A 42 6.52 -1.79 -22.63
CA ASP A 42 5.06 -1.78 -22.79
C ASP A 42 4.44 -3.18 -22.62
N ASP A 43 5.13 -4.24 -23.06
CA ASP A 43 4.54 -5.60 -23.20
C ASP A 43 5.50 -6.76 -22.85
N ALA A 44 6.57 -6.50 -22.09
CA ALA A 44 7.52 -7.55 -21.72
C ALA A 44 7.91 -7.47 -20.25
N ILE A 45 8.26 -8.63 -19.68
CA ILE A 45 8.87 -8.72 -18.36
C ILE A 45 10.39 -8.58 -18.53
N PRO A 46 11.03 -7.54 -17.96
CA PRO A 46 12.47 -7.37 -18.05
C PRO A 46 13.24 -8.54 -17.44
N ALA A 47 14.25 -9.04 -18.17
CA ALA A 47 15.18 -10.04 -17.64
C ALA A 47 15.96 -9.55 -16.41
N THR A 48 16.06 -8.23 -16.24
CA THR A 48 16.72 -7.59 -15.08
C THR A 48 15.98 -7.82 -13.76
N TYR A 49 14.73 -8.29 -13.78
CA TYR A 49 14.02 -8.66 -12.55
C TYR A 49 14.56 -9.96 -11.91
N GLY A 50 15.38 -10.72 -12.64
CA GLY A 50 16.03 -11.91 -12.13
C GLY A 50 15.25 -13.20 -12.39
N GLN A 51 15.43 -14.18 -11.51
CA GLN A 51 14.86 -15.52 -11.69
C GLN A 51 13.42 -15.59 -11.18
N LEU A 52 12.51 -16.23 -11.93
CA LEU A 52 11.17 -16.51 -11.44
C LEU A 52 11.24 -17.57 -10.33
N VAL A 53 10.94 -17.18 -9.10
CA VAL A 53 11.02 -18.06 -7.92
C VAL A 53 9.66 -18.57 -7.47
N SER A 54 8.57 -17.88 -7.80
CA SER A 54 7.22 -18.31 -7.43
C SER A 54 6.14 -17.72 -8.35
N VAL A 55 4.97 -18.36 -8.35
CA VAL A 55 3.76 -17.88 -8.98
C VAL A 55 2.61 -18.08 -8.00
N THR A 56 1.83 -17.02 -7.73
CA THR A 56 0.65 -17.10 -6.88
C THR A 56 -0.60 -16.59 -7.59
N THR A 57 -1.74 -17.11 -7.19
CA THR A 57 -3.07 -16.70 -7.67
C THR A 57 -3.99 -16.52 -6.46
N ASP A 58 -5.02 -15.70 -6.61
CA ASP A 58 -6.04 -15.46 -5.58
C ASP A 58 -7.40 -15.45 -6.27
N ASP A 59 -8.37 -16.20 -5.74
CA ASP A 59 -9.73 -16.29 -6.30
C ASP A 59 -10.46 -14.94 -6.28
N SER A 60 -10.11 -14.04 -5.36
CA SER A 60 -10.59 -12.66 -5.31
C SER A 60 -10.15 -11.85 -6.53
N PHE A 61 -9.09 -12.28 -7.22
CA PHE A 61 -8.56 -11.69 -8.44
C PHE A 61 -8.52 -12.73 -9.57
N ALA A 62 -9.63 -13.44 -9.78
CA ALA A 62 -9.77 -14.42 -10.86
C ALA A 62 -9.24 -13.88 -12.21
N GLY A 63 -8.47 -14.71 -12.92
CA GLY A 63 -7.82 -14.33 -14.17
C GLY A 63 -6.46 -13.64 -14.02
N TRP A 64 -5.99 -13.40 -12.80
CA TRP A 64 -4.68 -12.80 -12.52
C TRP A 64 -3.73 -13.75 -11.77
N ALA A 65 -2.46 -13.67 -12.14
CA ALA A 65 -1.35 -14.29 -11.44
C ALA A 65 -0.32 -13.23 -11.03
N GLN A 66 0.33 -13.46 -9.90
CA GLN A 66 1.48 -12.71 -9.42
C GLN A 66 2.72 -13.58 -9.66
N LEU A 67 3.64 -13.07 -10.47
CA LEU A 67 4.93 -13.71 -10.76
C LEU A 67 5.99 -13.03 -9.90
N TRP A 68 6.70 -13.83 -9.12
CA TRP A 68 7.68 -13.36 -8.14
C TRP A 68 9.08 -13.64 -8.66
N PHE A 69 9.83 -12.57 -8.89
CA PHE A 69 11.20 -12.64 -9.37
C PHE A 69 12.18 -12.26 -8.26
N GLU A 70 13.30 -12.97 -8.16
CA GLU A 70 14.41 -12.65 -7.26
C GLU A 70 15.61 -12.19 -8.07
N GLY A 71 16.03 -10.94 -7.83
CA GLY A 71 17.24 -10.35 -8.39
C GLY A 71 18.51 -10.86 -7.70
N GLU A 72 19.67 -10.62 -8.31
CA GLU A 72 20.97 -11.01 -7.75
C GLU A 72 21.29 -10.31 -6.42
N ASP A 73 20.72 -9.12 -6.20
CA ASP A 73 20.81 -8.35 -4.96
C ASP A 73 19.80 -8.81 -3.90
N GLY A 74 19.02 -9.86 -4.19
CA GLY A 74 17.95 -10.37 -3.33
C GLY A 74 16.65 -9.57 -3.39
N THR A 75 16.56 -8.51 -4.20
CA THR A 75 15.30 -7.76 -4.36
C THR A 75 14.22 -8.65 -4.98
N ILE A 76 13.02 -8.65 -4.38
CA ILE A 76 11.86 -9.34 -4.93
C ILE A 76 11.01 -8.37 -5.75
N THR A 77 10.81 -8.70 -7.03
CA THR A 77 9.90 -7.96 -7.91
C THR A 77 8.68 -8.79 -8.23
N THR A 78 7.48 -8.24 -8.01
CA THR A 78 6.22 -8.89 -8.38
C THR A 78 5.63 -8.28 -9.63
N VAL A 79 5.41 -9.11 -10.65
CA VAL A 79 4.70 -8.73 -11.88
C VAL A 79 3.31 -9.34 -11.87
N PHE A 80 2.30 -8.53 -12.18
CA PHE A 80 0.92 -8.99 -12.25
C PHE A 80 0.54 -9.29 -13.71
N VAL A 81 0.22 -10.54 -14.00
CA VAL A 81 -0.14 -11.03 -15.34
C VAL A 81 -1.60 -11.43 -15.36
N LYS A 82 -2.36 -10.91 -16.32
CA LYS A 82 -3.71 -11.38 -16.60
C LYS A 82 -3.63 -12.56 -17.56
N TYR A 83 -3.62 -13.78 -17.05
CA TYR A 83 -3.38 -14.99 -17.86
C TYR A 83 -4.50 -15.33 -18.84
N VAL A 84 -5.67 -14.71 -18.71
CA VAL A 84 -6.79 -14.92 -19.65
C VAL A 84 -6.55 -14.27 -21.02
N ASN A 85 -5.72 -13.22 -21.10
CA ASN A 85 -5.46 -12.49 -22.34
C ASN A 85 -3.98 -12.07 -22.50
N GLY A 86 -3.11 -12.49 -21.58
CA GLY A 86 -1.68 -12.21 -21.62
C GLY A 86 -1.27 -10.79 -21.24
N SER A 87 -2.20 -9.91 -20.83
CA SER A 87 -1.85 -8.51 -20.53
C SER A 87 -1.11 -8.37 -19.21
N LEU A 88 -0.14 -7.46 -19.15
CA LEU A 88 0.59 -7.11 -17.95
C LEU A 88 -0.05 -5.89 -17.26
N ARG A 89 -0.05 -5.90 -15.92
CA ARG A 89 -0.30 -4.66 -15.18
C ARG A 89 0.92 -3.76 -15.32
N GLN A 90 0.69 -2.50 -15.65
CA GLN A 90 1.73 -1.49 -15.84
C GLN A 90 2.42 -1.03 -14.54
N LYS A 91 2.18 -1.74 -13.42
CA LYS A 91 2.82 -1.50 -12.13
C LYS A 91 3.32 -2.82 -11.58
N VAL A 92 4.56 -2.80 -11.08
CA VAL A 92 5.20 -3.90 -10.37
C VAL A 92 5.38 -3.53 -8.90
N LEU A 93 5.39 -4.52 -8.02
CA LEU A 93 5.75 -4.33 -6.61
C LEU A 93 7.22 -4.64 -6.43
N VAL A 94 7.97 -3.75 -5.77
CA VAL A 94 9.38 -3.95 -5.45
C VAL A 94 9.53 -4.10 -3.94
N ILE A 95 10.18 -5.18 -3.52
CA ILE A 95 10.42 -5.54 -2.12
C ILE A 95 11.93 -5.69 -1.93
N PRO A 96 12.63 -4.66 -1.40
CA PRO A 96 14.04 -4.78 -1.05
C PRO A 96 14.22 -5.82 0.07
N ARG A 97 15.28 -6.64 -0.02
CA ARG A 97 15.69 -7.55 1.05
C ARG A 97 17.07 -7.13 1.54
N SER A 98 17.14 -6.68 2.80
CA SER A 98 18.37 -6.29 3.52
C SER A 98 19.00 -7.46 4.25
#